data_AF-A0A1Q8QSQ1-F1
#
_entry.id   AF-A0A1Q8QSQ1-F1
#
_cell.length_a   1.000
_cell.length_b   1.000
_cell.length_c   1.000
_cell.angle_alpha   90.00
_cell.angle_beta   90.00
_cell.angle_gamma   90.00
#
_symmetry.space_group_name_H-M   'P 1'
#
loop_
_entity.id
_entity.type
_entity.pdbx_description
1 polymer ?
#
loop_
_entity_poly.entity_id
_entity_poly.type
_entity_poly.pdbx_seq_one_letter_code
_entity_poly.pdbx_strand_id
1 'polypeptide(L)'
;MIYSQTGSESEGNKQEQKTVVSIGWRVAAIILESYLYNVTPDHVFEELMVKPRQRKMIEQKANYTFESAKKRSILDFLKDLIEGIRTSEDAREFLYGRIFNYLSPNAQYLFATISILVDNDLRFNFDVLEYVLGKVIPEKDQFEASIDEVINQKVIERNNDVYGRVYSAELLQMMTARYNEYPQDFRDTVRNLLNSIGGKDIEGDILEAMLTQADKSRAFSNEKETVEKYRRVLNNSKCSYNLRKSALKRLSDYLSNSRLNPVAAISVIEEYIHFFIHDSDIYTLYVYLLWSQEVLEKEKAVNTIREFFAKGSHKKTSNDYLTFFALGTGYCINFDILYRKYEEEKLRKQQYRMTFNEYGKELFDFIKNAPLS
;
A
#
# COMPACT_ATOMS: atom_id res chain seq x y z
N MET A 1 -46.94 -36.82 -66.10
CA MET A 1 -46.12 -37.78 -66.89
C MET A 1 -44.68 -37.32 -66.76
N ILE A 2 -43.75 -37.97 -66.07
CA ILE A 2 -43.52 -39.39 -65.83
C ILE A 2 -43.15 -39.61 -64.35
N TYR A 3 -43.63 -40.72 -63.82
CA TYR A 3 -43.39 -41.27 -62.48
C TYR A 3 -42.02 -42.00 -62.41
N SER A 4 -41.41 -41.95 -61.22
CA SER A 4 -40.61 -42.97 -60.52
C SER A 4 -39.71 -43.95 -61.29
N GLN A 5 -38.45 -44.01 -60.90
CA GLN A 5 -37.79 -45.24 -60.41
C GLN A 5 -36.38 -44.91 -59.90
N THR A 6 -36.18 -44.92 -58.57
CA THR A 6 -34.96 -45.35 -57.84
C THR A 6 -35.24 -45.22 -56.34
N GLY A 7 -36.22 -45.98 -55.87
CA GLY A 7 -36.42 -46.26 -54.44
C GLY A 7 -36.01 -47.70 -54.20
N SER A 8 -34.76 -47.91 -53.79
CA SER A 8 -34.30 -49.16 -53.14
C SER A 8 -32.87 -49.11 -52.58
N GLU A 9 -32.04 -48.11 -52.92
CA GLU A 9 -30.62 -48.08 -52.48
C GLU A 9 -30.33 -47.30 -51.17
N SER A 10 -31.31 -46.62 -50.55
CA SER A 10 -31.03 -45.76 -49.36
C SER A 10 -31.42 -46.32 -47.99
N GLU A 11 -32.17 -47.43 -47.92
CA GLU A 11 -32.54 -48.05 -46.64
C GLU A 11 -31.59 -49.19 -46.24
N GLY A 12 -31.09 -49.98 -47.20
CA GLY A 12 -30.09 -51.01 -46.94
C GLY A 12 -28.81 -50.44 -46.32
N ASN A 13 -28.31 -49.31 -46.84
CA ASN A 13 -27.07 -48.67 -46.40
C ASN A 13 -27.20 -47.96 -45.03
N LYS A 14 -28.38 -47.43 -44.69
CA LYS A 14 -28.66 -46.84 -43.37
C LYS A 14 -28.90 -47.90 -42.29
N GLN A 15 -29.52 -49.02 -42.66
CA GLN A 15 -29.67 -50.17 -41.77
C GLN A 15 -28.31 -50.84 -41.54
N GLU A 16 -27.48 -51.04 -42.57
CA GLU A 16 -26.10 -51.53 -42.43
C GLU A 16 -25.24 -50.61 -41.57
N GLN A 17 -25.31 -49.29 -41.74
CA GLN A 17 -24.57 -48.35 -40.88
C GLN A 17 -25.03 -48.35 -39.42
N LYS A 18 -26.34 -48.44 -39.14
CA LYS A 18 -26.86 -48.57 -37.77
C LYS A 18 -26.47 -49.90 -37.14
N THR A 19 -26.50 -50.99 -37.91
CA THR A 19 -26.04 -52.31 -37.47
C THR A 19 -24.53 -52.33 -37.22
N VAL A 20 -23.73 -51.68 -38.06
CA VAL A 20 -22.26 -51.54 -37.89
C VAL A 20 -21.91 -50.68 -36.67
N VAL A 21 -22.68 -49.62 -36.37
CA VAL A 21 -22.49 -48.79 -35.17
C VAL A 21 -22.91 -49.55 -33.91
N SER A 22 -24.05 -50.25 -33.93
CA SER A 22 -24.54 -51.08 -32.81
C SER A 22 -23.61 -52.26 -32.50
N ILE A 23 -23.11 -52.94 -33.54
CA ILE A 23 -22.10 -53.98 -33.43
C ILE A 23 -20.78 -53.37 -32.92
N GLY A 24 -20.38 -52.19 -33.41
CA GLY A 24 -19.16 -51.50 -32.97
C GLY A 24 -19.11 -51.19 -31.47
N TRP A 25 -20.24 -50.77 -30.86
CA TRP A 25 -20.30 -50.52 -29.42
C TRP A 25 -20.32 -51.80 -28.58
N ARG A 26 -21.00 -52.85 -29.03
CA ARG A 26 -21.01 -54.17 -28.35
C ARG A 26 -19.66 -54.86 -28.45
N VAL A 27 -19.02 -54.82 -29.62
CA VAL A 27 -17.65 -55.31 -29.85
C VAL A 27 -16.65 -54.52 -29.00
N ALA A 28 -16.76 -53.18 -28.92
CA ALA A 28 -15.87 -52.38 -28.08
C ALA A 28 -16.02 -52.69 -26.58
N ALA A 29 -17.24 -52.94 -26.09
CA ALA A 29 -17.50 -53.35 -24.71
C ALA A 29 -16.93 -54.76 -24.40
N ILE A 30 -17.10 -55.73 -25.32
CA ILE A 30 -16.57 -57.09 -25.18
C ILE A 30 -15.03 -57.11 -25.29
N ILE A 31 -14.42 -56.26 -26.14
CA ILE A 31 -12.96 -56.07 -26.21
C ILE A 31 -12.40 -55.46 -24.92
N LEU A 32 -13.11 -54.49 -24.35
CA LEU A 32 -12.77 -53.91 -23.05
C LEU A 32 -12.83 -54.95 -21.93
N GLU A 33 -13.86 -55.80 -21.93
CA GLU A 33 -14.02 -56.87 -20.95
C GLU A 33 -12.92 -57.94 -21.11
N SER A 34 -12.63 -58.37 -22.34
CA SER A 34 -11.54 -59.33 -22.62
C SER A 34 -10.13 -58.78 -22.35
N TYR A 35 -9.87 -57.49 -22.54
CA TYR A 35 -8.62 -56.84 -22.11
C TYR A 35 -8.46 -56.78 -20.58
N LEU A 36 -9.56 -56.59 -19.84
CA LEU A 36 -9.56 -56.63 -18.38
C LEU A 36 -9.35 -58.05 -17.82
N TYR A 37 -9.71 -59.08 -18.59
CA TYR A 37 -9.61 -60.50 -18.19
C TYR A 37 -8.52 -61.30 -18.94
N ASN A 38 -7.60 -60.66 -19.68
CA ASN A 38 -6.49 -61.29 -20.41
C ASN A 38 -6.90 -62.35 -21.47
N VAL A 39 -7.98 -62.13 -22.20
CA VAL A 39 -8.42 -62.99 -23.31
C VAL A 39 -8.09 -62.31 -24.65
N THR A 40 -7.53 -63.04 -25.62
CA THR A 40 -7.19 -62.50 -26.94
C THR A 40 -8.45 -62.23 -27.77
N PRO A 41 -8.60 -61.03 -28.36
CA PRO A 41 -9.85 -60.58 -29.00
C PRO A 41 -10.20 -61.30 -30.32
N ASP A 42 -9.31 -62.15 -30.84
CA ASP A 42 -9.48 -62.83 -32.14
C ASP A 42 -10.75 -63.69 -32.20
N HIS A 43 -11.09 -64.37 -31.09
CA HIS A 43 -12.29 -65.22 -31.01
C HIS A 43 -13.60 -64.41 -31.13
N VAL A 44 -13.62 -63.21 -30.55
CA VAL A 44 -14.79 -62.31 -30.54
C VAL A 44 -15.05 -61.71 -31.92
N PHE A 45 -14.00 -61.40 -32.67
CA PHE A 45 -14.12 -60.85 -34.03
C PHE A 45 -14.55 -61.89 -35.07
N GLU A 46 -14.23 -63.17 -34.84
CA GLU A 46 -14.69 -64.29 -35.66
C GLU A 46 -16.17 -64.60 -35.40
N GLU A 47 -16.58 -64.66 -34.14
CA GLU A 47 -17.97 -64.94 -33.74
C GLU A 47 -18.96 -63.86 -34.24
N LEU A 48 -18.50 -62.61 -34.34
CA LEU A 48 -19.29 -61.47 -34.80
C LEU A 48 -19.17 -61.18 -36.30
N MET A 49 -18.50 -62.05 -37.08
CA MET A 49 -18.37 -61.96 -38.55
C MET A 49 -17.83 -60.58 -39.02
N VAL A 50 -16.95 -59.95 -38.24
CA VAL A 50 -16.46 -58.60 -38.54
C VAL A 50 -15.43 -58.65 -39.67
N LYS A 51 -15.72 -58.00 -40.80
CA LYS A 51 -14.85 -57.99 -41.98
C LYS A 51 -13.46 -57.40 -41.62
N PRO A 52 -12.35 -57.90 -42.20
CA PRO A 52 -10.99 -57.46 -41.85
C PRO A 52 -10.75 -55.94 -41.95
N ARG A 53 -11.39 -55.27 -42.93
CA ARG A 53 -11.29 -53.81 -43.10
C ARG A 53 -11.97 -53.02 -41.95
N GLN A 54 -12.95 -53.60 -41.28
CA GLN A 54 -13.67 -52.98 -40.17
C GLN A 54 -12.96 -53.19 -38.83
N ARG A 55 -12.18 -54.28 -38.68
CA ARG A 55 -11.40 -54.58 -37.45
C ARG A 55 -10.47 -53.44 -37.05
N LYS A 56 -9.64 -52.96 -38.00
CA LYS A 56 -8.68 -51.88 -37.73
C LYS A 56 -9.35 -50.57 -37.27
N MET A 57 -10.52 -50.24 -37.82
CA MET A 57 -11.27 -49.04 -37.42
C MET A 57 -11.91 -49.18 -36.04
N ILE A 58 -12.37 -50.39 -35.70
CA ILE A 58 -12.95 -50.70 -34.39
C ILE A 58 -11.87 -50.68 -33.30
N GLU A 59 -10.71 -51.29 -33.56
CA GLU A 59 -9.55 -51.27 -32.66
C GLU A 59 -9.05 -49.84 -32.38
N GLN A 60 -8.96 -49.00 -33.42
CA GLN A 60 -8.56 -47.60 -33.25
C GLN A 60 -9.55 -46.80 -32.39
N LYS A 61 -10.86 -47.01 -32.58
CA LYS A 61 -11.90 -46.37 -31.77
C LYS A 61 -11.92 -46.90 -30.33
N ALA A 62 -11.72 -48.20 -30.14
CA ALA A 62 -11.63 -48.82 -28.81
C ALA A 62 -10.44 -48.26 -28.03
N ASN A 63 -9.26 -48.19 -28.65
CA ASN A 63 -8.06 -47.61 -28.03
C ASN A 63 -8.23 -46.13 -27.70
N TYR A 64 -8.82 -45.33 -28.60
CA TYR A 64 -9.11 -43.93 -28.31
C TYR A 64 -10.07 -43.77 -27.12
N THR A 65 -11.10 -44.61 -27.04
CA THR A 65 -12.09 -44.58 -25.96
C THR A 65 -11.46 -45.01 -24.64
N PHE A 66 -10.61 -46.05 -24.66
CA PHE A 66 -9.87 -46.55 -23.51
C PHE A 66 -8.89 -45.49 -22.96
N GLU A 67 -8.08 -44.88 -23.82
CA GLU A 67 -7.15 -43.82 -23.42
C GLU A 67 -7.89 -42.57 -22.91
N SER A 68 -9.03 -42.23 -23.51
CA SER A 68 -9.88 -41.13 -23.04
C SER A 68 -10.52 -41.41 -21.67
N ALA A 69 -10.96 -42.65 -21.43
CA ALA A 69 -11.53 -43.07 -20.15
C ALA A 69 -10.45 -43.13 -19.05
N LYS A 70 -9.27 -43.66 -19.35
CA LYS A 70 -8.11 -43.67 -18.45
C LYS A 70 -7.69 -42.26 -18.07
N LYS A 71 -7.65 -41.33 -19.04
CA LYS A 71 -7.32 -39.93 -18.80
C LYS A 71 -8.37 -39.22 -17.92
N ARG A 72 -9.67 -39.50 -18.11
CA ARG A 72 -10.73 -38.99 -17.22
C ARG A 72 -10.65 -39.55 -15.81
N SER A 73 -10.48 -40.86 -15.66
CA SER A 73 -10.32 -41.51 -14.36
C SER A 73 -9.11 -40.98 -13.57
N ILE A 74 -8.00 -40.70 -14.24
CA ILE A 74 -6.84 -40.04 -13.62
C ILE A 74 -7.17 -38.61 -13.20
N LEU A 75 -7.93 -37.87 -14.02
CA LEU A 75 -8.32 -36.50 -13.70
C LEU A 75 -9.28 -36.42 -12.51
N ASP A 76 -10.22 -37.36 -12.43
CA ASP A 76 -11.18 -37.46 -11.32
C ASP A 76 -10.47 -37.93 -10.04
N PHE A 77 -9.55 -38.91 -10.13
CA PHE A 77 -8.70 -39.30 -9.01
C PHE A 77 -7.82 -38.14 -8.52
N LEU A 78 -7.23 -37.35 -9.43
CA LEU A 78 -6.44 -36.17 -9.06
C LEU A 78 -7.30 -35.10 -8.40
N LYS A 79 -8.54 -34.89 -8.86
CA LYS A 79 -9.49 -33.99 -8.21
C LYS A 79 -9.84 -34.47 -6.82
N ASP A 80 -10.22 -35.74 -6.67
CA ASP A 80 -10.57 -36.33 -5.38
C ASP A 80 -9.38 -36.34 -4.41
N LEU A 81 -8.16 -36.58 -4.91
CA LEU A 81 -6.94 -36.49 -4.13
C LEU A 81 -6.65 -35.05 -3.69
N ILE A 82 -6.75 -34.08 -4.60
CA ILE A 82 -6.57 -32.66 -4.29
C ILE A 82 -7.65 -32.20 -3.30
N GLU A 83 -8.89 -32.62 -3.47
CA GLU A 83 -10.01 -32.28 -2.60
C GLU A 83 -9.87 -32.94 -1.22
N GLY A 84 -9.41 -34.19 -1.16
CA GLY A 84 -9.05 -34.89 0.08
C GLY A 84 -7.87 -34.25 0.82
N ILE A 85 -6.85 -33.80 0.09
CA ILE A 85 -5.72 -33.03 0.63
C ILE A 85 -6.17 -31.66 1.16
N ARG A 86 -7.10 -31.00 0.48
CA ARG A 86 -7.62 -29.68 0.90
C ARG A 86 -8.54 -29.76 2.12
N THR A 87 -9.21 -30.88 2.32
CA THR A 87 -10.18 -31.07 3.42
C THR A 87 -9.59 -31.72 4.67
N SER A 88 -8.49 -32.46 4.56
CA SER A 88 -7.79 -33.07 5.70
C SER A 88 -6.89 -32.07 6.44
N GLU A 89 -7.04 -31.97 7.76
CA GLU A 89 -6.19 -31.12 8.62
C GLU A 89 -4.72 -31.58 8.61
N ASP A 90 -4.47 -32.89 8.64
CA ASP A 90 -3.13 -33.47 8.56
C ASP A 90 -2.45 -33.18 7.22
N ALA A 91 -3.20 -33.20 6.12
CA ALA A 91 -2.66 -32.90 4.80
C ALA A 91 -2.36 -31.41 4.62
N ARG A 92 -3.18 -30.52 5.19
CA ARG A 92 -2.90 -29.07 5.26
C ARG A 92 -1.66 -28.78 6.09
N GLU A 93 -1.50 -29.40 7.26
CA GLU A 93 -0.32 -29.26 8.11
C GLU A 93 0.94 -29.83 7.42
N PHE A 94 0.81 -30.96 6.72
CA PHE A 94 1.90 -31.54 5.96
C PHE A 94 2.37 -30.64 4.80
N LEU A 95 1.44 -30.06 4.04
CA LEU A 95 1.77 -29.20 2.89
C LEU A 95 2.26 -27.81 3.31
N TYR A 96 1.60 -27.19 4.27
CA TYR A 96 1.82 -25.77 4.58
C TYR A 96 2.45 -25.55 5.96
N GLY A 97 2.21 -26.43 6.94
CA GLY A 97 2.78 -26.31 8.28
C GLY A 97 4.31 -26.44 8.28
N ARG A 98 4.84 -27.29 7.39
CA ARG A 98 6.29 -27.40 7.17
C ARG A 98 6.90 -26.14 6.57
N ILE A 99 6.18 -25.43 5.70
CA ILE A 99 6.68 -24.21 5.05
C ILE A 99 7.10 -23.20 6.13
N PHE A 100 6.22 -22.94 7.10
CA PHE A 100 6.51 -22.01 8.20
C PHE A 100 7.78 -22.38 8.97
N ASN A 101 7.98 -23.67 9.27
CA ASN A 101 9.14 -24.14 10.02
C ASN A 101 10.47 -24.01 9.25
N TYR A 102 10.42 -23.92 7.91
CA TYR A 102 11.61 -23.68 7.08
C TYR A 102 11.91 -22.21 6.87
N LEU A 103 10.97 -21.31 7.20
CA LEU A 103 11.19 -19.87 7.06
C LEU A 103 12.21 -19.36 8.08
N SER A 104 13.05 -18.43 7.65
CA SER A 104 13.88 -17.63 8.56
C SER A 104 13.02 -16.89 9.60
N PRO A 105 13.58 -16.52 10.77
CA PRO A 105 12.82 -15.82 11.81
C PRO A 105 12.11 -14.56 11.31
N ASN A 106 12.75 -13.77 10.44
CA ASN A 106 12.14 -12.57 9.85
C ASN A 106 10.99 -12.94 8.89
N ALA A 107 11.18 -13.95 8.05
CA ALA A 107 10.13 -14.45 7.16
C ALA A 107 8.95 -15.07 7.93
N GLN A 108 9.16 -15.64 9.13
CA GLN A 108 8.06 -16.09 10.00
C GLN A 108 7.21 -14.92 10.52
N TYR A 109 7.84 -13.83 10.97
CA TYR A 109 7.12 -12.61 11.35
C TYR A 109 6.32 -12.05 10.18
N LEU A 110 6.91 -12.08 8.99
CA LEU A 110 6.28 -11.63 7.75
C LEU A 110 5.06 -12.49 7.39
N PHE A 111 5.24 -13.81 7.38
CA PHE A 111 4.21 -14.81 7.14
C PHE A 111 3.00 -14.59 8.06
N ALA A 112 3.22 -14.44 9.36
CA ALA A 112 2.13 -14.23 10.30
C ALA A 112 1.47 -12.85 10.13
N THR A 113 2.26 -11.79 9.98
CA THR A 113 1.74 -10.41 9.97
C THR A 113 0.95 -10.07 8.71
N ILE A 114 1.26 -10.69 7.56
CA ILE A 114 0.44 -10.53 6.35
C ILE A 114 -1.03 -10.85 6.64
N SER A 115 -1.33 -11.82 7.50
CA SER A 115 -2.69 -12.31 7.70
C SER A 115 -3.68 -11.25 8.18
N ILE A 116 -3.20 -10.21 8.87
CA ILE A 116 -4.03 -9.11 9.37
C ILE A 116 -4.13 -7.92 8.40
N LEU A 117 -3.28 -7.90 7.36
CA LEU A 117 -3.22 -6.85 6.34
C LEU A 117 -3.99 -7.23 5.07
N VAL A 118 -4.36 -8.50 4.94
CA VAL A 118 -5.04 -9.02 3.76
C VAL A 118 -6.49 -8.50 3.66
N ASP A 119 -6.88 -8.05 2.48
CA ASP A 119 -8.24 -7.68 2.12
C ASP A 119 -9.09 -8.89 1.65
N ASN A 120 -10.31 -8.63 1.17
CA ASN A 120 -11.21 -9.69 0.72
C ASN A 120 -10.71 -10.43 -0.54
N ASP A 121 -9.82 -9.82 -1.33
CA ASP A 121 -9.27 -10.38 -2.57
C ASP A 121 -7.92 -11.10 -2.35
N LEU A 122 -7.58 -11.35 -1.09
CA LEU A 122 -6.31 -11.91 -0.63
C LEU A 122 -5.10 -10.98 -0.85
N ARG A 123 -5.33 -9.69 -1.08
CA ARG A 123 -4.27 -8.71 -1.39
C ARG A 123 -3.87 -7.92 -0.15
N PHE A 124 -2.62 -7.46 -0.14
CA PHE A 124 -2.09 -6.59 0.91
C PHE A 124 -1.02 -5.66 0.32
N ASN A 125 -0.72 -4.56 1.03
CA ASN A 125 0.28 -3.57 0.61
C ASN A 125 1.65 -3.85 1.26
N PHE A 126 2.73 -3.91 0.46
CA PHE A 126 4.08 -4.15 0.96
C PHE A 126 4.62 -3.01 1.83
N ASP A 127 4.33 -1.75 1.49
CA ASP A 127 4.77 -0.59 2.27
C ASP A 127 4.13 -0.58 3.66
N VAL A 128 2.85 -1.00 3.75
CA VAL A 128 2.16 -1.16 5.04
C VAL A 128 2.81 -2.28 5.86
N LEU A 129 3.14 -3.40 5.22
CA LEU A 129 3.82 -4.51 5.86
C LEU A 129 5.22 -4.13 6.36
N GLU A 130 6.02 -3.45 5.55
CA GLU A 130 7.34 -2.91 5.92
C GLU A 130 7.19 -1.96 7.12
N TYR A 131 6.21 -1.07 7.08
CA TYR A 131 5.97 -0.12 8.16
C TYR A 131 5.65 -0.80 9.50
N VAL A 132 4.72 -1.76 9.52
CA VAL A 132 4.31 -2.41 10.78
C VAL A 132 5.36 -3.38 11.31
N LEU A 133 6.23 -3.91 10.44
CA LEU A 133 7.34 -4.78 10.82
C LEU A 133 8.66 -4.04 11.05
N GLY A 134 8.75 -2.74 10.77
CA GLY A 134 10.01 -1.99 10.82
C GLY A 134 10.71 -1.94 12.20
N LYS A 135 10.02 -2.30 13.28
CA LYS A 135 10.64 -2.48 14.61
C LYS A 135 11.32 -3.85 14.79
N VAL A 136 10.83 -4.87 14.08
CA VAL A 136 11.31 -6.24 14.17
C VAL A 136 12.31 -6.53 13.05
N ILE A 137 12.07 -5.98 11.87
CA ILE A 137 12.92 -6.08 10.69
C ILE A 137 13.33 -4.65 10.28
N PRO A 138 14.33 -4.04 10.96
CA PRO A 138 14.67 -2.63 10.76
C PRO A 138 15.43 -2.38 9.45
N GLU A 139 16.13 -3.38 8.94
CA GLU A 139 16.94 -3.25 7.72
C GLU A 139 16.13 -3.65 6.48
N LYS A 140 16.11 -2.76 5.49
CA LYS A 140 15.36 -2.98 4.24
C LYS A 140 15.81 -4.25 3.51
N ASP A 141 17.12 -4.51 3.45
CA ASP A 141 17.65 -5.69 2.77
C ASP A 141 17.18 -6.99 3.43
N GLN A 142 17.03 -7.01 4.75
CA GLN A 142 16.49 -8.15 5.48
C GLN A 142 15.00 -8.33 5.23
N PHE A 143 14.26 -7.22 5.10
CA PHE A 143 12.84 -7.24 4.75
C PHE A 143 12.62 -7.81 3.35
N GLU A 144 13.33 -7.29 2.34
CA GLU A 144 13.24 -7.78 0.95
C GLU A 144 13.66 -9.26 0.84
N ALA A 145 14.74 -9.67 1.52
CA ALA A 145 15.13 -11.07 1.54
C ALA A 145 14.06 -11.98 2.15
N SER A 146 13.35 -11.51 3.19
CA SER A 146 12.25 -12.24 3.81
C SER A 146 11.03 -12.32 2.88
N ILE A 147 10.75 -11.27 2.11
CA ILE A 147 9.70 -11.27 1.08
C ILE A 147 10.01 -12.32 0.01
N ASP A 148 11.24 -12.34 -0.50
CA ASP A 148 11.66 -13.26 -1.55
C ASP A 148 11.61 -14.72 -1.07
N GLU A 149 11.98 -14.98 0.18
CA GLU A 149 11.83 -16.29 0.81
C GLU A 149 10.37 -16.76 0.81
N VAL A 150 9.45 -15.92 1.28
CA VAL A 150 8.01 -16.23 1.34
C VAL A 150 7.39 -16.38 -0.06
N ILE A 151 7.88 -15.65 -1.06
CA ILE A 151 7.51 -15.84 -2.48
C ILE A 151 8.00 -17.18 -3.03
N ASN A 152 9.27 -17.53 -2.75
CA ASN A 152 9.89 -18.77 -3.21
C ASN A 152 9.19 -20.00 -2.64
N GLN A 153 8.71 -19.92 -1.40
CA GLN A 153 7.88 -20.94 -0.77
C GLN A 153 6.43 -20.97 -1.27
N LYS A 154 6.07 -20.14 -2.26
CA LYS A 154 4.72 -20.05 -2.82
C LYS A 154 3.65 -19.75 -1.77
N VAL A 155 3.98 -18.87 -0.81
CA VAL A 155 3.03 -18.36 0.19
C VAL A 155 2.33 -17.10 -0.34
N ILE A 156 3.09 -16.22 -1.01
CA ILE A 156 2.58 -15.02 -1.65
C ILE A 156 3.11 -14.86 -3.08
N GLU A 157 2.41 -14.08 -3.89
CA GLU A 157 2.88 -13.57 -5.18
C GLU A 157 2.92 -12.04 -5.18
N ARG A 158 3.83 -11.46 -5.97
CA ARG A 158 3.83 -10.02 -6.24
C ARG A 158 2.76 -9.71 -7.27
N ASN A 159 1.86 -8.79 -6.92
CA ASN A 159 0.87 -8.21 -7.80
C ASN A 159 1.26 -6.75 -8.04
N ASN A 160 2.20 -6.54 -8.96
CA ASN A 160 2.98 -5.30 -9.16
C ASN A 160 3.96 -5.02 -7.99
N ASP A 161 4.61 -3.84 -8.02
CA ASP A 161 5.64 -3.47 -7.04
C ASP A 161 5.07 -3.11 -5.65
N VAL A 162 3.79 -2.71 -5.58
CA VAL A 162 3.17 -2.18 -4.35
C VAL A 162 2.39 -3.24 -3.58
N TYR A 163 1.77 -4.19 -4.29
CA TYR A 163 0.84 -5.13 -3.68
C TYR A 163 1.34 -6.57 -3.76
N GLY A 164 1.12 -7.31 -2.66
CA GLY A 164 1.23 -8.76 -2.62
C GLY A 164 -0.14 -9.41 -2.65
N ARG A 165 -0.18 -10.70 -2.99
CA ARG A 165 -1.38 -11.54 -2.86
C ARG A 165 -1.05 -12.87 -2.23
N VAL A 166 -1.86 -13.31 -1.26
CA VAL A 166 -1.77 -14.65 -0.68
C VAL A 166 -2.37 -15.67 -1.65
N TYR A 167 -1.70 -16.80 -1.88
CA TYR A 167 -2.12 -17.77 -2.89
C TYR A 167 -3.50 -18.38 -2.63
N SER A 168 -3.90 -18.56 -1.37
CA SER A 168 -5.18 -19.18 -1.05
C SER A 168 -5.74 -18.77 0.31
N ALA A 169 -7.07 -18.92 0.47
CA ALA A 169 -7.75 -18.62 1.72
C ALA A 169 -7.38 -19.62 2.84
N GLU A 170 -7.10 -20.87 2.49
CA GLU A 170 -6.64 -21.90 3.43
C GLU A 170 -5.26 -21.55 4.01
N LEU A 171 -4.35 -21.03 3.18
CA LEU A 171 -3.05 -20.53 3.64
C LEU A 171 -3.22 -19.34 4.59
N LEU A 172 -4.12 -18.41 4.25
CA LEU A 172 -4.43 -17.26 5.09
C LEU A 172 -4.94 -17.66 6.49
N GLN A 173 -5.76 -18.71 6.58
CA GLN A 173 -6.21 -19.25 7.87
C GLN A 173 -5.03 -19.73 8.72
N MET A 174 -4.06 -20.43 8.11
CA MET A 174 -2.86 -20.88 8.81
C MET A 174 -1.97 -19.72 9.24
N MET A 175 -1.77 -18.73 8.39
CA MET A 175 -1.05 -17.49 8.73
C MET A 175 -1.70 -16.78 9.92
N THR A 176 -3.03 -16.75 9.96
CA THR A 176 -3.80 -16.18 11.06
C THR A 176 -3.63 -16.97 12.36
N ALA A 177 -3.61 -18.31 12.29
CA ALA A 177 -3.32 -19.15 13.46
C ALA A 177 -1.92 -18.83 14.02
N ARG A 178 -0.90 -18.76 13.16
CA ARG A 178 0.48 -18.38 13.55
C ARG A 178 0.55 -16.99 14.15
N TYR A 179 -0.16 -16.01 13.58
CA TYR A 179 -0.21 -14.67 14.16
C TYR A 179 -0.77 -14.68 15.59
N ASN A 180 -1.79 -15.49 15.85
CA ASN A 180 -2.42 -15.58 17.17
C ASN A 180 -1.56 -16.29 18.22
N GLU A 181 -0.56 -17.08 17.80
CA GLU A 181 0.43 -17.72 18.68
C GLU A 181 1.49 -16.73 19.18
N TYR A 182 1.69 -15.59 18.51
CA TYR A 182 2.68 -14.60 18.94
C TYR A 182 2.28 -13.89 20.26
N PRO A 183 3.27 -13.45 21.06
CA PRO A 183 3.02 -12.71 22.29
C PRO A 183 2.12 -11.49 22.09
N GLN A 184 1.31 -11.20 23.10
CA GLN A 184 0.38 -10.06 23.10
C GLN A 184 1.09 -8.74 22.77
N ASP A 185 2.28 -8.51 23.35
CA ASP A 185 3.07 -7.29 23.15
C ASP A 185 3.46 -7.07 21.67
N PHE A 186 3.79 -8.15 20.95
CA PHE A 186 4.07 -8.08 19.52
C PHE A 186 2.80 -7.71 18.74
N ARG A 187 1.70 -8.42 19.00
CA ARG A 187 0.42 -8.17 18.31
C ARG A 187 -0.11 -6.75 18.55
N ASP A 188 0.05 -6.25 19.76
CA ASP A 188 -0.35 -4.89 20.11
C ASP A 188 0.57 -3.85 19.47
N THR A 189 1.88 -4.13 19.37
CA THR A 189 2.81 -3.28 18.62
C THR A 189 2.41 -3.15 17.15
N VAL A 190 2.14 -4.26 16.49
CA VAL A 190 1.70 -4.29 15.08
C VAL A 190 0.38 -3.54 14.91
N ARG A 191 -0.62 -3.81 15.78
CA ARG A 191 -1.92 -3.13 15.72
C ARG A 191 -1.78 -1.62 15.95
N ASN A 192 -0.94 -1.20 16.89
CA ASN A 192 -0.70 0.21 17.17
C ASN A 192 -0.02 0.93 16.00
N LEU A 193 0.92 0.28 15.32
CA LEU A 193 1.54 0.82 14.10
C LEU A 193 0.50 0.92 12.98
N LEU A 194 -0.29 -0.13 12.74
CA LEU A 194 -1.35 -0.11 11.73
C LEU A 194 -2.38 1.01 11.98
N ASN A 195 -2.82 1.18 13.22
CA ASN A 195 -3.74 2.25 13.61
C ASN A 195 -3.13 3.65 13.47
N SER A 196 -1.80 3.76 13.51
CA SER A 196 -1.10 5.05 13.40
C SER A 196 -1.04 5.58 11.96
N ILE A 197 -1.26 4.72 10.97
CA ILE A 197 -1.42 5.09 9.55
C ILE A 197 -2.89 5.08 9.10
N GLY A 198 -3.83 4.70 9.98
CA GLY A 198 -5.26 4.70 9.70
C GLY A 198 -5.83 3.36 9.23
N GLY A 199 -5.05 2.29 9.24
CA GLY A 199 -5.49 0.94 8.87
C GLY A 199 -4.64 0.30 7.78
N LYS A 200 -5.14 -0.79 7.21
CA LYS A 200 -4.48 -1.56 6.14
C LYS A 200 -4.78 -1.03 4.73
N ASP A 201 -5.89 -0.32 4.57
CA ASP A 201 -6.40 0.16 3.28
C ASP A 201 -5.72 1.49 2.89
N ILE A 202 -4.40 1.44 2.68
CA ILE A 202 -3.58 2.60 2.30
C ILE A 202 -3.19 2.47 0.82
N GLU A 203 -3.62 3.45 0.02
CA GLU A 203 -3.40 3.51 -1.43
C GLU A 203 -2.27 4.47 -1.85
N GLY A 204 -1.45 4.94 -0.89
CA GLY A 204 -0.40 5.93 -1.14
C GLY A 204 0.73 5.90 -0.12
N ASP A 205 1.45 7.01 -0.01
CA ASP A 205 2.63 7.14 0.86
C ASP A 205 2.26 6.99 2.35
N ILE A 206 3.07 6.22 3.07
CA ILE A 206 2.87 5.94 4.50
C ILE A 206 2.90 7.22 5.34
N LEU A 207 3.77 8.18 5.04
CA LEU A 207 3.86 9.42 5.82
C LEU A 207 2.66 10.34 5.54
N GLU A 208 2.13 10.34 4.32
CA GLU A 208 0.85 11.01 4.01
C GLU A 208 -0.32 10.38 4.77
N ALA A 209 -0.34 9.04 4.86
CA ALA A 209 -1.31 8.32 5.67
C ALA A 209 -1.19 8.66 7.17
N MET A 210 0.04 8.73 7.71
CA MET A 210 0.30 9.19 9.08
C MET A 210 -0.21 10.61 9.32
N LEU A 211 0.04 11.53 8.37
CA LEU A 211 -0.44 12.91 8.48
C LEU A 211 -1.97 12.98 8.44
N THR A 212 -2.59 12.22 7.54
CA THR A 212 -4.05 12.10 7.45
C THR A 212 -4.64 11.57 8.75
N GLN A 213 -3.97 10.61 9.38
CA GLN A 213 -4.40 10.06 10.65
C GLN A 213 -4.22 11.04 11.82
N ALA A 214 -3.19 11.88 11.79
CA ALA A 214 -3.04 12.99 12.73
C ALA A 214 -4.15 14.04 12.56
N ASP A 215 -4.54 14.36 11.32
CA ASP A 215 -5.64 15.27 11.05
C ASP A 215 -6.97 14.71 11.55
N LYS A 216 -7.25 13.42 11.32
CA LYS A 216 -8.45 12.74 11.84
C LYS A 216 -8.51 12.78 13.37
N SER A 217 -7.37 12.66 14.04
CA SER A 217 -7.34 12.65 15.50
C SER A 217 -7.70 13.99 16.13
N ARG A 218 -7.66 15.10 15.38
CA ARG A 218 -8.12 16.42 15.86
C ARG A 218 -9.55 16.38 16.40
N ALA A 219 -10.42 15.56 15.79
CA ALA A 219 -11.83 15.46 16.13
C ALA A 219 -12.13 14.46 17.27
N PHE A 220 -11.32 13.41 17.42
CA PHE A 220 -11.67 12.25 18.24
C PHE A 220 -10.67 11.92 19.36
N SER A 221 -9.44 12.44 19.30
CA SER A 221 -8.39 12.18 20.29
C SER A 221 -8.18 13.39 21.22
N ASN A 222 -7.51 13.13 22.35
CA ASN A 222 -7.02 14.21 23.21
C ASN A 222 -5.85 14.96 22.53
N GLU A 223 -5.56 16.15 23.05
CA GLU A 223 -4.52 17.04 22.51
C GLU A 223 -3.14 16.37 22.50
N LYS A 224 -2.72 15.75 23.61
CA LYS A 224 -1.42 15.10 23.74
C LYS A 224 -1.19 14.03 22.66
N GLU A 225 -2.19 13.18 22.45
CA GLU A 225 -2.12 12.13 21.42
C GLU A 225 -2.06 12.71 20.01
N THR A 226 -2.86 13.76 19.74
CA THR A 226 -2.87 14.43 18.42
C THR A 226 -1.53 15.09 18.12
N VAL A 227 -0.97 15.83 19.08
CA VAL A 227 0.35 16.46 18.97
C VAL A 227 1.42 15.41 18.70
N GLU A 228 1.38 14.27 19.41
CA GLU A 228 2.35 13.19 19.24
C GLU A 228 2.27 12.57 17.82
N LYS A 229 1.07 12.42 17.26
CA LYS A 229 0.90 11.92 15.88
C LYS A 229 1.56 12.85 14.85
N TYR A 230 1.38 14.18 14.97
CA TYR A 230 2.10 15.13 14.11
C TYR A 230 3.61 15.09 14.33
N ARG A 231 4.08 15.02 15.59
CA ARG A 231 5.52 14.92 15.92
C ARG A 231 6.17 13.69 15.29
N ARG A 232 5.48 12.56 15.22
CA ARG A 232 5.98 11.36 14.51
C ARG A 232 6.23 11.62 13.03
N VAL A 233 5.36 12.40 12.36
CA VAL A 233 5.58 12.79 10.95
C VAL A 233 6.75 13.77 10.84
N LEU A 234 6.81 14.77 11.73
CA LEU A 234 7.85 15.80 11.71
C LEU A 234 9.26 15.23 11.94
N ASN A 235 9.38 14.29 12.88
CA ASN A 235 10.62 13.64 13.27
C ASN A 235 11.05 12.48 12.36
N ASN A 236 10.21 12.08 11.39
CA ASN A 236 10.58 11.00 10.49
C ASN A 236 11.69 11.46 9.52
N SER A 237 12.77 10.69 9.45
CA SER A 237 13.94 10.97 8.61
C SER A 237 13.64 10.90 7.11
N LYS A 238 12.68 10.05 6.71
CA LYS A 238 12.21 9.92 5.31
C LYS A 238 11.21 11.00 4.91
N CYS A 239 10.78 11.88 5.85
CA CYS A 239 9.79 12.90 5.58
C CYS A 239 10.33 13.99 4.63
N SER A 240 9.61 14.19 3.53
CA SER A 240 9.93 15.21 2.53
C SER A 240 9.74 16.61 3.12
N TYR A 241 10.43 17.59 2.54
CA TYR A 241 10.35 18.99 2.97
C TYR A 241 8.90 19.51 2.97
N ASN A 242 8.17 19.29 1.87
CA ASN A 242 6.80 19.79 1.71
C ASN A 242 5.82 19.12 2.68
N LEU A 243 6.00 17.82 2.95
CA LEU A 243 5.17 17.10 3.91
C LEU A 243 5.46 17.57 5.34
N ARG A 244 6.74 17.75 5.69
CA ARG A 244 7.15 18.29 7.00
C ARG A 244 6.59 19.71 7.19
N LYS A 245 6.66 20.56 6.17
CA LYS A 245 6.07 21.92 6.17
C LYS A 245 4.56 21.87 6.42
N SER A 246 3.87 20.96 5.73
CA SER A 246 2.41 20.79 5.87
C SER A 246 2.03 20.30 7.27
N ALA A 247 2.75 19.31 7.80
CA ALA A 247 2.56 18.81 9.15
C ALA A 247 2.75 19.91 10.21
N LEU A 248 3.81 20.73 10.08
CA LEU A 248 4.06 21.84 11.00
C LEU A 248 2.93 22.86 10.95
N LYS A 249 2.54 23.32 9.75
CA LYS A 249 1.44 24.28 9.58
C LYS A 249 0.12 23.76 10.18
N ARG A 250 -0.24 22.50 9.92
CA ARG A 250 -1.48 21.88 10.43
C ARG A 250 -1.45 21.72 11.96
N LEU A 251 -0.32 21.33 12.53
CA LEU A 251 -0.14 21.24 13.98
C LEU A 251 -0.24 22.62 14.65
N SER A 252 0.45 23.63 14.10
CA SER A 252 0.39 25.00 14.61
C SER A 252 -1.02 25.59 14.53
N ASP A 253 -1.74 25.36 13.43
CA ASP A 253 -3.15 25.74 13.28
C ASP A 253 -4.04 25.05 14.32
N TYR A 254 -3.88 23.73 14.51
CA TYR A 254 -4.63 22.99 15.51
C TYR A 254 -4.43 23.57 16.92
N LEU A 255 -3.18 23.83 17.32
CA LEU A 255 -2.88 24.37 18.63
C LEU A 255 -3.39 25.81 18.80
N SER A 256 -3.11 26.68 17.84
CA SER A 256 -3.46 28.10 17.94
C SER A 256 -4.96 28.38 17.76
N ASN A 257 -5.60 27.78 16.76
CA ASN A 257 -6.98 28.09 16.38
C ASN A 257 -7.99 27.11 16.97
N SER A 258 -7.68 25.80 16.98
CA SER A 258 -8.63 24.79 17.50
C SER A 258 -8.55 24.62 19.01
N ARG A 259 -7.35 24.72 19.59
CA ARG A 259 -7.11 24.60 21.04
C ARG A 259 -6.95 25.96 21.73
N LEU A 260 -6.96 27.06 20.98
CA LEU A 260 -6.79 28.43 21.51
C LEU A 260 -5.52 28.58 22.36
N ASN A 261 -4.46 27.85 22.01
CA ASN A 261 -3.19 27.81 22.71
C ASN A 261 -2.04 28.25 21.79
N PRO A 262 -1.92 29.57 21.51
CA PRO A 262 -0.87 30.10 20.65
C PRO A 262 0.53 29.90 21.25
N VAL A 263 0.67 29.87 22.58
CA VAL A 263 1.97 29.61 23.25
C VAL A 263 2.49 28.22 22.92
N ALA A 264 1.63 27.18 22.95
CA ALA A 264 2.02 25.84 22.53
C ALA A 264 2.36 25.79 21.03
N ALA A 265 1.62 26.51 20.19
CA ALA A 265 1.91 26.60 18.76
C ALA A 265 3.28 27.24 18.48
N ILE A 266 3.62 28.32 19.21
CA ILE A 266 4.92 29.00 19.17
C ILE A 266 6.04 28.04 19.55
N SER A 267 5.90 27.34 20.68
CA SER A 267 6.89 26.37 21.16
C SER A 267 7.14 25.24 20.17
N VAL A 268 6.09 24.73 19.51
CA VAL A 268 6.24 23.73 18.45
C VAL A 268 7.00 24.29 17.25
N ILE A 269 6.69 25.51 16.79
CA ILE A 269 7.43 26.08 15.67
C ILE A 269 8.91 26.25 16.02
N GLU A 270 9.22 26.75 17.22
CA GLU A 270 10.61 26.91 17.69
C GLU A 270 11.39 25.62 17.68
N GLU A 271 10.75 24.50 18.02
CA GLU A 271 11.37 23.18 17.98
C GLU A 271 11.77 22.77 16.56
N TYR A 272 10.92 23.04 15.56
CA TYR A 272 11.11 22.54 14.19
C TYR A 272 11.61 23.58 13.18
N ILE A 273 11.74 24.86 13.54
CA ILE A 273 12.09 25.95 12.61
C ILE A 273 13.46 25.75 11.95
N HIS A 274 14.37 25.01 12.59
CA HIS A 274 15.69 24.69 12.05
C HIS A 274 15.64 23.85 10.77
N PHE A 275 14.53 23.16 10.48
CA PHE A 275 14.32 22.49 9.19
C PHE A 275 13.91 23.46 8.06
N PHE A 276 13.59 24.71 8.40
CA PHE A 276 12.94 25.69 7.52
C PHE A 276 13.70 27.02 7.48
N ILE A 277 15.02 27.01 7.64
CA ILE A 277 15.87 28.22 7.78
C ILE A 277 15.73 29.25 6.64
N HIS A 278 15.26 28.81 5.45
CA HIS A 278 15.07 29.63 4.27
C HIS A 278 13.57 29.79 3.87
N ASP A 279 12.64 29.28 4.69
CA ASP A 279 11.21 29.26 4.36
C ASP A 279 10.47 30.47 4.93
N SER A 280 10.25 31.48 4.09
CA SER A 280 9.52 32.69 4.49
C SER A 280 8.09 32.42 4.94
N ASP A 281 7.42 31.36 4.47
CA ASP A 281 6.05 31.07 4.91
C ASP A 281 6.02 30.59 6.36
N ILE A 282 6.99 29.74 6.75
CA ILE A 282 7.10 29.26 8.14
C ILE A 282 7.48 30.43 9.06
N TYR A 283 8.43 31.26 8.65
CA TYR A 283 8.77 32.48 9.41
C TYR A 283 7.59 33.47 9.48
N THR A 284 6.77 33.59 8.43
CA THR A 284 5.55 34.40 8.44
C THR A 284 4.54 33.88 9.46
N LEU A 285 4.27 32.57 9.46
CA LEU A 285 3.40 31.94 10.45
C LEU A 285 3.90 32.18 11.87
N TYR A 286 5.20 31.98 12.10
CA TYR A 286 5.82 32.17 13.40
C TYR A 286 5.69 33.62 13.91
N VAL A 287 6.08 34.58 13.06
CA VAL A 287 6.01 36.01 13.36
C VAL A 287 4.58 36.48 13.59
N TYR A 288 3.60 35.95 12.84
CA TYR A 288 2.19 36.24 13.08
C TYR A 288 1.72 35.76 14.45
N LEU A 289 2.09 34.53 14.84
CA LEU A 289 1.77 33.99 16.16
C LEU A 289 2.39 34.83 17.27
N LEU A 290 3.69 35.14 17.19
CA LEU A 290 4.37 36.01 18.15
C LEU A 290 3.72 37.39 18.27
N TRP A 291 3.35 37.99 17.13
CA TRP A 291 2.75 39.33 17.10
C TRP A 291 1.37 39.40 17.77
N SER A 292 0.64 38.28 17.78
CA SER A 292 -0.67 38.19 18.44
C SER A 292 -0.59 38.14 19.97
N GLN A 293 0.61 37.99 20.54
CA GLN A 293 0.84 37.86 21.97
C GLN A 293 1.22 39.21 22.63
N GLU A 294 1.76 39.13 23.85
CA GLU A 294 2.19 40.30 24.62
C GLU A 294 3.41 41.01 24.03
N VAL A 295 3.77 42.15 24.62
CA VAL A 295 4.83 43.04 24.12
C VAL A 295 6.19 42.33 23.99
N LEU A 296 6.54 41.43 24.91
CA LEU A 296 7.79 40.67 24.86
C LEU A 296 7.86 39.76 23.61
N GLU A 297 6.75 39.11 23.26
CA GLU A 297 6.70 38.25 22.07
C GLU A 297 6.63 39.08 20.78
N LYS A 298 6.00 40.26 20.80
CA LYS A 298 6.09 41.22 19.69
C LYS A 298 7.52 41.69 19.43
N GLU A 299 8.30 41.88 20.50
CA GLU A 299 9.73 42.18 20.36
C GLU A 299 10.48 41.01 19.74
N LYS A 300 10.20 39.79 20.18
CA LYS A 300 10.75 38.56 19.59
C LYS A 300 10.40 38.43 18.10
N ALA A 301 9.18 38.81 17.70
CA ALA A 301 8.76 38.81 16.30
C ALA A 301 9.63 39.75 15.45
N VAL A 302 9.86 40.97 15.95
CA VAL A 302 10.72 41.97 15.29
C VAL A 302 12.17 41.50 15.21
N ASN A 303 12.70 40.91 16.28
CA ASN A 303 14.06 40.38 16.29
C ASN A 303 14.20 39.21 15.30
N THR A 304 13.21 38.33 15.23
CA THR A 304 13.17 37.23 14.25
C THR A 304 13.22 37.75 12.82
N ILE A 305 12.46 38.80 12.48
CA ILE A 305 12.50 39.44 11.16
C ILE A 305 13.90 40.00 10.86
N ARG A 306 14.50 40.71 11.84
CA ARG A 306 15.83 41.30 11.72
C ARG A 306 16.90 40.22 11.50
N GLU A 307 16.88 39.17 12.30
CA GLU A 307 17.82 38.05 12.19
C GLU A 307 17.65 37.29 10.88
N PHE A 308 16.42 37.13 10.39
CA PHE A 308 16.17 36.50 9.11
C PHE A 308 16.84 37.27 7.98
N PHE A 309 16.66 38.60 7.90
CA PHE A 309 17.24 39.41 6.82
C PHE A 309 18.70 39.83 7.05
N ALA A 310 19.23 39.68 8.26
CA ALA A 310 20.66 39.87 8.54
C ALA A 310 21.54 38.80 7.86
N LYS A 311 20.96 37.64 7.53
CA LYS A 311 21.64 36.59 6.77
C LYS A 311 21.74 37.05 5.30
N GLY A 312 22.96 37.19 4.78
CA GLY A 312 23.21 37.65 3.41
C GLY A 312 22.59 36.79 2.30
N SER A 313 22.16 35.56 2.61
CA SER A 313 21.39 34.70 1.71
C SER A 313 19.94 35.16 1.48
N HIS A 314 19.36 35.96 2.38
CA HIS A 314 17.96 36.38 2.33
C HIS A 314 17.81 37.77 1.75
N LYS A 315 17.76 37.86 0.42
CA LYS A 315 17.57 39.14 -0.27
C LYS A 315 16.14 39.65 -0.07
N LYS A 316 15.97 40.70 0.73
CA LYS A 316 14.70 41.34 1.10
C LYS A 316 13.71 41.53 -0.07
N THR A 317 14.21 41.91 -1.24
CA THR A 317 13.42 42.23 -2.44
C THR A 317 13.33 41.10 -3.47
N SER A 318 13.82 39.90 -3.14
CA SER A 318 13.60 38.72 -3.98
C SER A 318 12.17 38.22 -3.86
N ASN A 319 11.64 37.60 -4.93
CA ASN A 319 10.26 37.11 -4.96
C ASN A 319 9.94 36.16 -3.79
N ASP A 320 10.88 35.33 -3.39
CA ASP A 320 10.69 34.35 -2.31
C ASP A 320 10.50 35.02 -0.93
N TYR A 321 10.99 36.25 -0.77
CA TYR A 321 11.01 36.95 0.52
C TYR A 321 10.21 38.24 0.56
N LEU A 322 9.78 38.76 -0.59
CA LEU A 322 9.13 40.07 -0.69
C LEU A 322 7.90 40.20 0.21
N THR A 323 7.04 39.19 0.24
CA THR A 323 5.83 39.17 1.09
C THR A 323 6.21 39.22 2.57
N PHE A 324 7.19 38.42 2.98
CA PHE A 324 7.66 38.41 4.37
C PHE A 324 8.39 39.71 4.74
N PHE A 325 9.12 40.31 3.79
CA PHE A 325 9.78 41.60 3.97
C PHE A 325 8.78 42.75 4.11
N ALA A 326 7.71 42.75 3.33
CA ALA A 326 6.62 43.73 3.44
C ALA A 326 5.92 43.64 4.80
N LEU A 327 5.59 42.41 5.25
CA LEU A 327 5.06 42.18 6.59
C LEU A 327 6.02 42.68 7.68
N GLY A 328 7.30 42.31 7.55
CA GLY A 328 8.34 42.68 8.49
C GLY A 328 8.52 44.20 8.61
N THR A 329 8.46 44.90 7.49
CA THR A 329 8.51 46.38 7.45
C THR A 329 7.38 46.98 8.30
N GLY A 330 6.15 46.49 8.14
CA GLY A 330 5.01 46.94 8.91
C GLY A 330 5.18 46.69 10.42
N TYR A 331 5.60 45.48 10.80
CA TYR A 331 5.77 45.10 12.20
C TYR A 331 6.92 45.83 12.88
N CYS A 332 8.08 45.96 12.23
CA CYS A 332 9.23 46.69 12.77
C CYS A 332 8.89 48.17 13.01
N ILE A 333 8.24 48.84 12.06
CA ILE A 333 7.84 50.25 12.20
C ILE A 333 6.78 50.39 13.30
N ASN A 334 5.75 49.54 13.29
CA ASN A 334 4.68 49.58 14.29
C ASN A 334 5.23 49.41 15.71
N PHE A 335 6.16 48.47 15.90
CA PHE A 335 6.78 48.22 17.20
C PHE A 335 7.56 49.41 17.72
N ASP A 336 8.39 50.04 16.87
CA ASP A 336 9.19 51.20 17.26
C ASP A 336 8.32 52.43 17.59
N ILE A 337 7.12 52.53 17.01
CA ILE A 337 6.17 53.63 17.27
C ILE A 337 5.34 53.39 18.53
N LEU A 338 4.76 52.20 18.69
CA LEU A 338 3.70 51.94 19.67
C LEU A 338 4.19 51.26 20.95
N TYR A 339 5.23 50.43 20.86
CA TYR A 339 5.62 49.54 21.97
C TYR A 339 6.97 49.88 22.56
N ARG A 340 7.94 50.30 21.73
CA ARG A 340 9.28 50.63 22.21
C ARG A 340 9.28 51.94 22.98
N LYS A 341 9.67 51.87 24.25
CA LYS A 341 9.82 53.05 25.12
C LYS A 341 11.24 53.60 25.02
N TYR A 342 11.36 54.92 24.98
CA TYR A 342 12.63 55.62 24.99
C TYR A 342 12.58 56.68 26.08
N GLU A 343 13.65 56.81 26.85
CA GLU A 343 13.79 57.85 27.86
C GLU A 343 13.96 59.24 27.21
N GLU A 344 14.58 59.29 26.03
CA GLU A 344 14.82 60.52 25.28
C GLU A 344 14.15 60.51 23.90
N GLU A 345 13.52 61.63 23.54
CA GLU A 345 12.91 61.81 22.21
C GLU A 345 13.94 61.69 21.07
N LYS A 346 15.18 62.10 21.32
CA LYS A 346 16.28 62.01 20.35
C LYS A 346 16.57 60.56 19.95
N LEU A 347 16.65 59.66 20.94
CA LEU A 347 16.88 58.22 20.72
C LEU A 347 15.72 57.60 19.93
N ARG A 348 14.47 57.97 20.27
CA ARG A 348 13.28 57.54 19.53
C ARG A 348 13.35 57.93 18.05
N LYS A 349 13.68 59.19 17.75
CA LYS A 349 13.80 59.70 16.37
C LYS A 349 14.92 59.00 15.60
N GLN A 350 16.05 58.73 16.26
CA GLN A 350 17.17 58.03 15.64
C GLN A 350 16.79 56.59 15.27
N GLN A 351 16.19 55.84 16.19
CA GLN A 351 15.80 54.46 15.96
C GLN A 351 14.72 54.35 14.87
N TYR A 352 13.72 55.24 14.89
CA TYR A 352 12.71 55.30 13.83
C TYR A 352 13.35 55.54 12.45
N ARG A 353 14.31 56.47 12.35
CA ARG A 353 15.01 56.74 11.09
C ARG A 353 15.82 55.54 10.62
N MET A 354 16.45 54.79 11.54
CA MET A 354 17.17 53.56 11.20
C MET A 354 16.22 52.50 10.63
N THR A 355 15.16 52.17 11.36
CA THR A 355 14.16 51.17 10.92
C THR A 355 13.49 51.58 9.61
N PHE A 356 13.12 52.85 9.46
CA PHE A 356 12.55 53.36 8.21
C PHE A 356 13.52 53.22 7.04
N ASN A 357 14.80 53.56 7.22
CA ASN A 357 15.78 53.44 6.13
C ASN A 357 16.07 51.98 5.76
N GLU A 358 16.14 51.09 6.74
CA GLU A 358 16.49 49.68 6.53
C GLU A 358 15.34 48.85 5.95
N TYR A 359 14.09 49.19 6.28
CA TYR A 359 12.91 48.43 5.86
C TYR A 359 12.02 49.24 4.93
N GLY A 360 11.55 50.41 5.39
CA GLY A 360 10.58 51.24 4.66
C GLY A 360 11.11 51.79 3.34
N LYS A 361 12.30 52.41 3.35
CA LYS A 361 12.90 53.01 2.16
C LYS A 361 13.26 51.95 1.13
N GLU A 362 13.89 50.85 1.55
CA GLU A 362 14.29 49.76 0.66
C GLU A 362 13.08 49.14 -0.04
N LEU A 363 11.97 48.90 0.68
CA LEU A 363 10.72 48.41 0.10
C LEU A 363 10.09 49.44 -0.86
N PHE A 364 10.06 50.72 -0.48
CA PHE A 364 9.50 51.78 -1.32
C PHE A 364 10.28 51.96 -2.63
N ASP A 365 11.61 51.96 -2.55
CA ASP A 365 12.49 52.06 -3.71
C ASP A 365 12.31 50.85 -4.64
N PHE A 366 12.10 49.64 -4.09
CA PHE A 366 11.76 48.47 -4.89
C PHE A 366 10.43 48.62 -5.62
N ILE A 367 9.35 48.98 -4.91
CA ILE A 367 8.01 49.14 -5.50
C ILE A 367 8.01 50.23 -6.58
N LYS A 368 8.71 51.35 -6.34
CA LYS A 368 8.81 52.46 -7.29
C LYS A 368 9.51 52.07 -8.59
N ASN A 369 10.50 51.19 -8.50
CA ASN A 369 11.30 50.74 -9.64
C ASN A 369 10.80 49.43 -10.25
N ALA A 370 9.76 48.81 -9.69
CA ALA A 370 9.15 47.62 -10.23
C ALA A 370 8.46 47.96 -11.57
N PRO A 371 8.69 47.19 -12.65
CA PRO A 371 7.96 47.39 -13.90
C PRO A 371 6.46 47.19 -13.62
N LEU A 372 5.65 48.18 -14.00
CA LEU A 372 4.19 48.06 -13.99
C LEU A 372 3.82 46.86 -14.87
N SER A 373 3.40 45.77 -14.23
CA SER A 373 2.90 44.56 -14.88
C SER A 373 1.50 44.78 -15.43
#